data_AF-A0A9P5QBA2-F1
#
_entry.id   AF-A0A9P5QBA2-F1
#
_cell.length_a   1.000
_cell.length_b   1.000
_cell.length_c   1.000
_cell.angle_alpha   90.00
_cell.angle_beta   90.00
_cell.angle_gamma   90.00
#
_symmetry.space_group_name_H-M   'P 1'
#
loop_
_entity.id
_entity.type
_entity.pdbx_description
1 polymer ?
#
loop_
_entity_poly.entity_id
_entity_poly.type
_entity_poly.pdbx_seq_one_letter_code
_entity_poly.pdbx_strand_id
1 'polypeptide(L)'
;MQVSAAHPPLAVLCSVWGREISHEGPFEVLRYDPQTMELVRSANGEVPWGRTPVGGGWEEDGRTLYHGLAHVEGVRVPGKTAPHLGGCNVSFGGKEIHVNDGYEIFSPERDE
;
A
#
# COMPACT_ATOMS: atom_id res chain seq x y z
N MET A 1 36.14 22.61 8.81
CA MET A 1 35.03 22.00 9.57
C MET A 1 33.78 22.20 8.73
N GLN A 2 33.42 21.20 7.92
CA GLN A 2 32.22 21.24 7.10
C GLN A 2 31.38 20.05 7.52
N VAL A 3 30.30 20.33 8.24
CA VAL A 3 29.32 19.31 8.63
C VAL A 3 28.49 19.04 7.37
N SER A 4 28.79 17.93 6.70
CA SER A 4 27.92 17.40 5.65
C SER A 4 26.60 17.03 6.30
N ALA A 5 25.50 17.67 5.87
CA ALA A 5 24.16 17.25 6.25
C ALA A 5 23.98 15.79 5.85
N ALA A 6 23.95 14.90 6.85
CA ALA A 6 23.52 13.54 6.67
C ALA A 6 22.08 13.61 6.17
N HIS A 7 21.83 13.14 4.95
CA HIS A 7 20.47 12.86 4.53
C HIS A 7 19.92 11.84 5.53
N PRO A 8 18.75 12.08 6.16
CA PRO A 8 18.17 11.07 7.04
C PRO A 8 17.98 9.77 6.23
N PRO A 9 18.13 8.60 6.86
CA PRO A 9 17.82 7.33 6.18
C PRO A 9 16.41 7.45 5.59
N LEU A 10 16.25 7.03 4.32
CA LEU A 10 14.95 7.04 3.63
C LEU A 10 13.98 6.19 4.43
N ALA A 11 13.17 6.83 5.27
CA ALA A 11 12.17 6.13 6.04
C ALA A 11 10.93 5.86 5.20
N VAL A 12 10.37 4.66 5.32
CA VAL A 12 9.07 4.33 4.72
C VAL A 12 7.99 4.68 5.74
N LEU A 13 6.97 5.41 5.29
CA LEU A 13 5.82 5.73 6.12
C LEU A 13 4.81 4.60 5.99
N CYS A 14 4.61 3.88 7.08
CA CYS A 14 3.70 2.76 7.17
C CYS A 14 2.46 3.15 7.97
N SER A 15 1.29 2.74 7.50
CA SER A 15 0.05 2.88 8.27
C SER A 15 -0.07 1.72 9.26
N VAL A 16 0.03 2.01 10.55
CA VAL A 16 -0.08 1.00 11.61
C VAL A 16 -0.96 1.55 12.73
N TRP A 17 -1.97 0.78 13.13
CA TRP A 17 -2.87 1.12 14.24
C TRP A 17 -3.52 2.52 14.13
N GLY A 18 -3.90 2.96 12.91
CA GLY A 18 -4.51 4.28 12.72
C GLY A 18 -3.52 5.46 12.74
N ARG A 19 -2.21 5.19 12.73
CA ARG A 19 -1.15 6.20 12.74
C ARG A 19 -0.18 5.98 11.59
N GLU A 20 0.43 7.08 11.16
CA GLU A 20 1.61 7.04 10.31
C GLU A 20 2.85 6.84 11.18
N ILE A 21 3.60 5.76 10.92
CA ILE A 21 4.84 5.44 11.62
C ILE A 21 5.99 5.41 10.61
N SER A 22 7.08 6.10 10.95
CA SER A 22 8.34 6.07 10.22
C SER A 22 9.07 4.75 10.48
N HIS A 23 9.28 3.94 9.44
CA HIS A 23 10.12 2.75 9.49
C HIS A 23 11.50 3.04 8.92
N GLU A 24 12.52 2.96 9.77
CA GLU A 24 13.94 3.20 9.40
C GLU A 24 14.74 1.92 9.18
N GLY A 25 14.08 0.75 9.23
CA GLY A 25 14.71 -0.54 8.95
C GLY A 25 14.74 -0.89 7.46
N PRO A 26 15.27 -2.08 7.10
CA PRO A 26 15.17 -2.58 5.73
C PRO A 26 13.71 -2.72 5.30
N PHE A 27 13.45 -2.43 4.03
CA PHE A 27 12.15 -2.58 3.38
C PHE A 27 12.34 -3.12 1.96
N GLU A 28 11.31 -3.77 1.45
CA GLU A 28 11.26 -4.22 0.06
C GLU A 28 10.30 -3.33 -0.73
N VAL A 29 10.62 -3.09 -1.99
CA VAL A 29 9.81 -2.26 -2.89
C VAL A 29 9.22 -3.14 -3.97
N LEU A 30 7.89 -3.19 -4.05
CA LEU A 30 7.23 -3.72 -5.23
C LEU A 30 7.49 -2.78 -6.41
N ARG A 31 8.16 -3.29 -7.44
CA ARG A 31 8.35 -2.56 -8.69
C ARG A 31 7.11 -2.77 -9.57
N TYR A 32 6.38 -1.70 -9.81
CA TYR A 32 5.28 -1.72 -10.76
C TYR A 32 5.82 -1.80 -12.20
N ASP A 33 5.38 -2.81 -12.93
CA ASP A 33 5.63 -2.96 -14.37
C ASP A 33 4.28 -3.00 -15.10
N PRO A 34 3.92 -1.97 -15.89
CA PRO A 34 2.64 -1.92 -16.59
C PRO A 34 2.49 -2.97 -17.70
N GLN A 35 3.55 -3.67 -18.09
CA GLN A 35 3.48 -4.77 -19.08
C GLN A 35 3.08 -6.11 -18.47
N THR A 36 3.21 -6.25 -17.15
CA THR A 36 3.00 -7.52 -16.43
C THR A 36 2.09 -7.37 -15.22
N MET A 37 1.70 -6.12 -14.89
CA MET A 37 0.86 -5.78 -13.76
C MET A 37 -0.21 -4.77 -14.13
N GLU A 38 -1.35 -4.90 -13.47
CA GLU A 38 -2.49 -4.01 -13.59
C GLU A 38 -2.90 -3.47 -12.22
N LEU A 39 -3.56 -2.31 -12.25
CA LEU A 39 -4.23 -1.71 -11.11
C LEU A 39 -5.72 -1.93 -11.29
N VAL A 40 -6.31 -2.78 -10.45
CA VAL A 40 -7.71 -3.16 -10.56
C VAL A 40 -8.52 -2.41 -9.52
N ARG A 41 -9.50 -1.64 -9.95
CA ARG A 41 -10.40 -0.91 -9.06
C ARG A 41 -11.13 -1.88 -8.14
N SER A 42 -11.22 -1.53 -6.85
CA SER A 42 -11.93 -2.30 -5.84
C SER A 42 -12.64 -1.41 -4.81
N ALA A 43 -13.46 -2.05 -3.99
CA ALA A 43 -14.23 -1.46 -2.90
C ALA A 43 -14.43 -2.49 -1.77
N ASN A 44 -14.69 -2.01 -0.55
CA ASN A 44 -15.11 -2.76 0.62
C ASN A 44 -14.21 -3.95 0.99
N GLY A 45 -12.92 -3.89 0.67
CA GLY A 45 -11.97 -4.99 0.90
C GLY A 45 -12.07 -6.12 -0.12
N GLU A 46 -12.93 -5.98 -1.15
CA GLU A 46 -13.13 -7.04 -2.14
C GLU A 46 -11.85 -7.29 -2.95
N VAL A 47 -11.63 -8.56 -3.27
CA VAL A 47 -10.65 -8.95 -4.29
C VAL A 47 -11.42 -9.16 -5.59
N PRO A 48 -11.17 -8.37 -6.63
CA PRO A 48 -11.89 -8.49 -7.89
C PRO A 48 -11.81 -9.90 -8.46
N TRP A 49 -12.93 -10.40 -9.00
CA TRP A 49 -13.04 -11.78 -9.49
C TRP A 49 -11.91 -12.13 -10.46
N GLY A 50 -11.31 -13.31 -10.28
CA GLY A 50 -10.26 -13.85 -11.15
C GLY A 50 -8.98 -13.01 -11.17
N ARG A 51 -8.73 -12.23 -10.12
CA ARG A 51 -7.44 -11.56 -9.90
C ARG A 51 -6.73 -12.22 -8.72
N THR A 52 -5.40 -12.17 -8.74
CA THR A 52 -4.55 -12.69 -7.67
C THR A 52 -3.69 -11.54 -7.16
N PRO A 53 -4.15 -10.78 -6.15
CA PRO A 53 -3.43 -9.60 -5.68
C PRO A 53 -2.02 -9.91 -5.21
N VAL A 54 -1.11 -8.96 -5.43
CA VAL A 54 0.26 -9.05 -4.96
C VAL A 54 0.29 -8.83 -3.44
N GLY A 55 0.79 -9.84 -2.72
CA GLY A 55 1.00 -9.76 -1.27
C GLY A 55 2.07 -8.72 -0.91
N GLY A 56 1.76 -7.85 0.04
CA GLY A 56 2.65 -6.80 0.55
C GLY A 56 3.05 -6.99 2.02
N GLY A 57 2.68 -8.12 2.62
CA GLY A 57 3.03 -8.46 4.00
C GLY A 57 1.92 -9.20 4.73
N TRP A 58 2.01 -9.20 6.06
CA TRP A 58 1.11 -9.92 6.96
C TRP A 58 0.80 -9.05 8.18
N GLU A 59 -0.43 -9.15 8.69
CA GLU A 59 -0.77 -8.69 10.04
C GLU A 59 -0.12 -9.58 11.10
N GLU A 60 -0.10 -9.13 12.36
CA GLU A 60 0.49 -9.88 13.48
C GLU A 60 -0.13 -11.27 13.68
N ASP A 61 -1.42 -11.41 13.33
CA ASP A 61 -2.14 -12.68 13.40
C ASP A 61 -1.99 -13.56 12.14
N GLY A 62 -1.12 -13.16 11.21
CA GLY A 62 -0.80 -13.94 10.02
C GLY A 62 -1.77 -13.79 8.85
N ARG A 63 -2.68 -12.81 8.88
CA ARG A 63 -3.53 -12.50 7.72
C ARG A 63 -2.77 -11.71 6.67
N THR A 64 -2.90 -12.09 5.41
CA THR A 64 -2.21 -11.42 4.28
C THR A 64 -2.70 -9.99 4.09
N LEU A 65 -1.76 -9.12 3.75
CA LEU A 65 -1.99 -7.76 3.27
C LEU A 65 -1.61 -7.68 1.80
N TYR A 66 -2.33 -6.88 1.04
CA TYR A 66 -2.08 -6.59 -0.37
C TYR A 66 -1.70 -5.13 -0.58
N HIS A 67 -0.96 -4.86 -1.65
CA HIS A 67 -0.66 -3.50 -2.07
C HIS A 67 -1.91 -2.83 -2.64
N GLY A 68 -2.29 -1.70 -2.04
CA GLY A 68 -3.35 -0.83 -2.51
C GLY A 68 -2.83 0.52 -2.96
N LEU A 69 -3.62 1.21 -3.77
CA LEU A 69 -3.38 2.59 -4.19
C LEU A 69 -4.68 3.37 -4.08
N ALA A 70 -4.71 4.41 -3.25
CA ALA A 70 -5.90 5.25 -3.08
C ALA A 70 -5.65 6.68 -3.56
N HIS A 71 -6.72 7.38 -3.94
CA HIS A 71 -6.65 8.79 -4.30
C HIS A 71 -7.04 9.66 -3.10
N VAL A 72 -6.10 10.45 -2.59
CA VAL A 72 -6.31 11.40 -1.48
C VAL A 72 -5.91 12.78 -1.96
N GLU A 73 -6.84 13.73 -1.91
CA GLU A 73 -6.59 15.14 -2.31
C GLU A 73 -5.95 15.28 -3.71
N GLY A 74 -6.34 14.42 -4.66
CA GLY A 74 -5.82 14.41 -6.02
C GLY A 74 -4.46 13.71 -6.20
N VAL A 75 -3.89 13.16 -5.12
CA VAL A 75 -2.63 12.41 -5.13
C VAL A 75 -2.91 10.91 -5.02
N ARG A 76 -2.18 10.10 -5.77
CA ARG A 76 -2.18 8.63 -5.63
C ARG A 76 -1.23 8.24 -4.50
N VAL A 77 -1.78 7.65 -3.44
CA VAL A 77 -1.07 7.30 -2.21
C VAL A 77 -1.04 5.77 -2.08
N PRO A 78 0.15 5.15 -2.03
CA PRO A 78 0.28 3.73 -1.75
C PRO A 78 -0.21 3.38 -0.34
N GLY A 79 -0.77 2.19 -0.19
CA GLY A 79 -1.28 1.71 1.08
C GLY A 79 -1.39 0.20 1.16
N LYS A 80 -2.05 -0.25 2.22
CA LYS A 80 -2.36 -1.66 2.45
C LYS A 80 -3.87 -1.91 2.33
N THR A 81 -4.25 -3.04 1.76
CA THR A 81 -5.65 -3.46 1.66
C THR A 81 -5.77 -4.96 1.87
N ALA A 82 -6.90 -5.41 2.41
CA ALA A 82 -7.24 -6.81 2.55
C ALA A 82 -8.75 -6.97 2.80
N PRO A 83 -9.33 -8.15 2.55
CA PRO A 83 -10.74 -8.42 2.85
C PRO A 83 -11.13 -8.10 4.29
N HIS A 84 -10.26 -8.42 5.25
CA HIS A 84 -10.52 -8.17 6.67
C HIS A 84 -10.36 -6.70 7.08
N LEU A 85 -9.75 -5.84 6.24
CA LEU A 85 -9.66 -4.41 6.47
C LEU A 85 -10.89 -3.66 5.96
N GLY A 86 -11.66 -4.25 5.03
CA GLY A 86 -12.86 -3.60 4.47
C GLY A 86 -12.56 -2.40 3.56
N GLY A 87 -11.31 -2.19 3.15
CA GLY A 87 -10.89 -1.06 2.33
C GLY A 87 -9.37 -0.99 2.18
N CYS A 88 -8.87 0.20 1.82
CA CYS A 88 -7.45 0.51 1.73
C CYS A 88 -7.06 1.57 2.77
N ASN A 89 -6.03 1.27 3.57
CA ASN A 89 -5.43 2.20 4.52
C ASN A 89 -4.19 2.83 3.87
N VAL A 90 -4.16 4.15 3.81
CA VAL A 90 -3.03 4.93 3.29
C VAL A 90 -2.53 5.93 4.34
N SER A 91 -1.22 6.19 4.34
CA SER A 91 -0.62 7.24 5.16
C SER A 91 -0.56 8.54 4.37
N PHE A 92 -1.23 9.58 4.85
CA PHE A 92 -1.21 10.90 4.21
C PHE A 92 -1.32 12.01 5.26
N GLY A 93 -0.37 12.96 5.22
CA GLY A 93 -0.40 14.16 6.06
C GLY A 93 -0.32 13.90 7.57
N GLY A 94 0.42 12.88 8.02
CA GLY A 94 0.57 12.55 9.44
C GLY A 94 -0.49 11.60 9.99
N LYS A 95 -1.40 11.09 9.14
CA LYS A 95 -2.57 10.31 9.54
C LYS A 95 -2.75 9.08 8.65
N GLU A 96 -3.37 8.05 9.22
CA GLU A 96 -3.95 6.97 8.44
C GLU A 96 -5.33 7.41 7.93
N ILE A 97 -5.56 7.24 6.62
CA ILE A 97 -6.83 7.48 5.97
C ILE A 97 -7.35 6.14 5.45
N HIS A 98 -8.58 5.81 5.83
CA HIS A 98 -9.28 4.62 5.35
C HIS A 98 -10.16 4.97 4.15
N VAL A 99 -9.92 4.29 3.02
CA VAL A 99 -10.68 4.46 1.78
C VAL A 99 -11.42 3.16 1.47
N ASN A 100 -12.74 3.20 1.57
CA ASN A 100 -13.58 2.02 1.38
C ASN A 100 -13.99 1.80 -0.08
N ASP A 101 -13.96 2.79 -0.97
CA ASP A 101 -14.34 2.65 -2.37
C ASP A 101 -13.41 3.43 -3.30
N GLY A 102 -13.25 2.95 -4.52
CA GLY A 102 -12.49 3.62 -5.58
C GLY A 102 -10.97 3.56 -5.42
N TYR A 103 -10.45 2.71 -4.54
CA TYR A 103 -9.04 2.37 -4.50
C TYR A 103 -8.72 1.28 -5.53
N GLU A 104 -7.43 1.07 -5.79
CA GLU A 104 -6.94 0.07 -6.73
C GLU A 104 -6.06 -0.95 -5.99
N ILE A 105 -6.10 -2.21 -6.45
CA ILE A 105 -5.27 -3.30 -5.94
C ILE A 105 -4.29 -3.70 -7.04
N PHE A 106 -3.03 -3.88 -6.69
CA PHE A 106 -2.02 -4.41 -7.61
C PHE A 106 -2.26 -5.90 -7.84
N SER A 107 -2.41 -6.30 -9.10
CA SER A 107 -2.49 -7.69 -9.53
C SER A 107 -1.51 -7.90 -10.69
N PRO A 108 -0.87 -9.07 -10.80
CA PRO A 108 -0.33 -9.52 -12.07
C PRO A 108 -1.43 -9.53 -13.13
N GLU A 109 -1.05 -9.32 -14.39
CA GLU A 109 -1.96 -9.56 -15.51
C GLU A 109 -2.46 -11.02 -15.48
N ARG A 110 -3.68 -11.25 -15.99
CA ARG A 110 -4.18 -12.61 -16.12
C ARG A 110 -3.36 -13.34 -17.18
N ASP A 111 -2.84 -14.50 -16.83
CA ASP A 111 -2.51 -15.50 -17.84
C ASP A 111 -3.84 -15.94 -18.47
N GLU A 112 -4.05 -15.64 -19.76
CA GLU A 112 -5.23 -16.07 -20.55
C GLU A 112 -5.32 -17.58 -20.72
#